data_AF-F4MWJ3-F1
#
_entry.id   AF-F4MWJ3-F1
#
_cell.length_a   1.000
_cell.length_b   1.000
_cell.length_c   1.000
_cell.angle_alpha   90.00
_cell.angle_beta   90.00
_cell.angle_gamma   90.00
#
_symmetry.space_group_name_H-M   'P 1'
#
loop_
_entity.id
_entity.type
_entity.pdbx_description
1 polymer ?
#
loop_
_entity_poly.entity_id
_entity_poly.type
_entity_poly.pdbx_seq_one_letter_code
_entity_poly.pdbx_strand_id
1 'polypeptide(L)' 'MRAGKSEEVKKTNGGSHITLCKPGIRKIITLPHPRKELSKGMLRQAQQIAGIKLI' A
#
# COMPACT_ATOMS: atom_id res chain seq x y z
N MET A 1 14.69 -16.55 17.59
CA MET A 1 13.97 -15.29 17.89
C MET A 1 14.74 -14.11 17.30
N ARG A 2 14.06 -13.29 16.48
CA ARG A 2 14.16 -11.82 16.31
C ARG A 2 14.36 -11.32 14.87
N ALA A 3 13.26 -10.69 14.43
CA ALA A 3 13.15 -9.52 13.57
C ALA A 3 13.64 -9.62 12.11
N GLY A 4 12.81 -10.24 11.27
CA GLY A 4 12.79 -9.91 9.83
C GLY A 4 12.26 -8.49 9.65
N LYS A 5 13.16 -7.52 9.66
CA LYS A 5 12.87 -6.12 9.32
C LYS A 5 12.95 -5.99 7.81
N SER A 6 11.86 -6.30 7.12
CA SER A 6 11.72 -5.98 5.70
C SER A 6 11.58 -4.46 5.60
N GLU A 7 12.70 -3.76 5.38
CA GLU A 7 12.67 -2.39 4.87
C GLU A 7 12.00 -2.42 3.49
N GLU A 8 10.67 -2.28 3.48
CA GLU A 8 9.97 -1.85 2.27
C GLU A 8 10.51 -0.47 1.93
N VAL A 9 11.43 -0.45 0.95
CA VAL A 9 11.91 0.76 0.28
C VAL A 9 10.67 1.50 -0.22
N LYS A 10 10.17 2.43 0.58
CA LYS A 10 9.17 3.41 0.15
C LYS A 10 9.85 4.26 -0.91
N LYS A 11 9.66 3.88 -2.17
CA LYS A 11 9.95 4.76 -3.31
C LYS A 11 8.90 5.86 -3.29
N THR A 12 9.10 6.83 -2.41
CA THR A 12 8.36 8.08 -2.41
C THR A 12 8.89 8.89 -3.59
N ASN A 13 8.30 8.70 -4.76
CA ASN A 13 8.34 9.77 -5.76
C ASN A 13 7.64 10.96 -5.09
N GLY A 14 8.32 12.09 -4.94
CA GLY A 14 7.91 13.24 -4.13
C GLY A 14 6.64 13.99 -4.57
N GLY A 15 5.67 13.31 -5.19
CA GLY A 15 4.37 13.85 -5.59
C GLY A 15 3.21 13.25 -4.81
N SER A 16 1.99 13.58 -5.23
CA SER A 16 0.74 13.23 -4.54
C SER A 16 0.36 11.74 -4.60
N HIS A 17 1.26 10.86 -5.04
CA HIS A 17 1.01 9.43 -5.23
C HIS A 17 2.14 8.61 -4.61
N ILE A 18 1.79 7.69 -3.73
CA ILE A 18 2.70 6.74 -3.09
C ILE A 18 2.53 5.36 -3.72
N THR A 19 3.65 4.69 -4.02
CA THR A 19 3.63 3.33 -4.55
C THR A 19 4.19 2.36 -3.49
N LEU A 20 3.46 1.28 -3.24
CA LEU A 20 3.76 0.25 -2.25
C LEU A 20 3.94 -1.10 -2.92
N CYS A 21 4.96 -1.84 -2.50
CA CYS A 21 5.35 -3.13 -3.07
C CYS A 21 5.72 -4.10 -1.94
N LYS A 22 4.98 -5.21 -1.82
CA LYS A 22 5.27 -6.22 -0.80
C LYS A 22 6.14 -7.36 -1.37
N PRO A 23 7.28 -7.70 -0.75
CA PRO A 23 8.09 -8.85 -1.15
C PRO A 23 7.27 -10.14 -1.19
N GLY A 24 7.38 -10.91 -2.27
CA GLY A 24 6.62 -12.15 -2.48
C GLY A 24 5.24 -11.97 -3.13
N ILE A 25 4.78 -10.73 -3.34
CA ILE A 25 3.53 -10.45 -4.07
C ILE A 25 3.86 -9.68 -5.35
N ARG A 26 3.44 -10.22 -6.51
CA ARG A 26 3.66 -9.60 -7.84
C ARG A 26 2.67 -8.46 -8.15
N LYS A 27 2.08 -7.85 -7.12
CA LYS A 27 1.12 -6.74 -7.25
C LYS A 27 1.70 -5.49 -6.61
N ILE A 28 1.48 -4.37 -7.28
CA ILE A 28 1.90 -3.04 -6.85
C ILE A 28 0.64 -2.22 -6.58
N ILE A 29 0.63 -1.41 -5.53
CA ILE A 29 -0.48 -0.51 -5.21
C ILE A 29 0.04 0.91 -5.23
N THR A 30 -0.60 1.77 -6.03
CA THR A 30 -0.35 3.22 -6.01
C THR A 30 -1.57 3.91 -5.42
N LEU A 31 -1.36 4.68 -4.34
CA LEU A 31 -2.43 5.41 -3.65
C LEU A 31 -2.15 6.91 -3.66
N PRO A 32 -3.17 7.75 -3.86
CA PRO A 32 -3.01 9.19 -3.70
C PRO A 32 -2.84 9.55 -2.22
N HIS A 33 -1.81 10.33 -1.91
CA HIS A 33 -1.54 10.88 -0.59
C HIS A 33 -1.02 12.31 -0.72
N PRO A 34 -1.51 13.30 0.06
CA PRO A 34 -2.44 13.18 1.19
C PRO A 34 -3.92 13.24 0.78
N ARG A 35 -4.75 12.37 1.38
CA ARG A 35 -6.22 12.39 1.28
C ARG A 35 -6.80 12.13 2.67
N LYS A 36 -7.71 12.98 3.15
CA LYS A 36 -8.35 12.85 4.47
C LYS A 36 -9.36 11.69 4.51
N GLU A 37 -10.08 11.49 3.41
CA GLU A 37 -11.04 10.40 3.25
C GLU A 37 -10.81 9.67 1.92
N LEU A 38 -10.97 8.36 1.95
CA LEU A 38 -10.92 7.48 0.78
C LEU A 38 -12.31 6.88 0.57
N SER A 39 -12.72 6.74 -0.68
CA SER A 39 -14.01 6.13 -1.00
C SER A 39 -14.02 4.64 -0.64
N LYS A 40 -15.20 4.12 -0.28
CA LYS A 40 -15.41 2.69 0.02
C LYS A 40 -14.96 1.78 -1.13
N GLY A 41 -15.12 2.22 -2.38
CA GLY A 41 -14.65 1.50 -3.56
C GLY A 41 -13.13 1.38 -3.63
N MET A 42 -12.42 2.49 -3.37
CA MET A 42 -10.95 2.50 -3.29
C MET A 42 -10.43 1.60 -2.18
N LEU A 43 -11.06 1.63 -1.00
CA LEU A 43 -10.70 0.75 0.12
C LEU A 43 -10.91 -0.73 -0.24
N ARG A 44 -12.05 -1.07 -0.86
CA ARG A 44 -12.33 -2.46 -1.29
C ARG A 44 -11.32 -2.96 -2.32
N GLN A 45 -10.91 -2.11 -3.26
CA GLN A 45 -9.87 -2.46 -4.24
C GLN A 45 -8.51 -2.64 -3.56
N ALA A 46 -8.11 -1.74 -2.67
CA ALA A 46 -6.87 -1.86 -1.91
C ALA A 46 -6.85 -3.16 -1.08
N GLN A 47 -7.95 -3.51 -0.42
CA GLN A 47 -8.12 -4.78 0.30
C GLN A 47 -7.93 -6.00 -0.61
N GLN A 48 -8.55 -6.01 -1.80
CA GLN A 48 -8.41 -7.11 -2.77
C GLN A 48 -7.00 -7.26 -3.32
N ILE A 49 -6.31 -6.14 -3.57
CA ILE A 49 -4.95 -6.16 -4.12
C ILE A 49 -3.94 -6.56 -3.04
N ALA A 50 -4.09 -6.00 -1.82
CA ALA A 50 -3.21 -6.30 -0.69
C ALA A 50 -3.53 -7.63 0.00
N GLY A 51 -4.71 -8.22 -0.25
CA GLY A 51 -5.16 -9.46 0.40
C GLY A 51 -5.43 -9.29 1.90
N ILE A 52 -5.80 -8.07 2.33
CA ILE A 52 -6.08 -7.75 3.73
C ILE A 52 -7.51 -7.26 3.89
N LYS A 53 -8.09 -7.50 5.06
CA LYS A 53 -9.39 -6.93 5.44
C LYS A 53 -9.15 -5.70 6.29
N LEU A 54 -9.44 -4.53 5.73
CA LEU A 54 -9.37 -3.24 6.42
C LEU A 54 -10.78 -2.93 6.93
N ILE A 55 -11.08 -3.29 8.18
CA ILE A 55 -12.44 -3.33 8.80
C ILE A 55 -13.18 -4.65 8.55
#